data_AF-A0A3P5WUS7-F1
#
_entry.id   AF-A0A3P5WUS7-F1
#
_cell.length_a   1.000
_cell.length_b   1.000
_cell.length_c   1.000
_cell.angle_alpha   90.00
_cell.angle_beta   90.00
_cell.angle_gamma   90.00
#
_symmetry.space_group_name_H-M   'P 1'
#
loop_
_entity.id
_entity.type
_entity.pdbx_description
1 polymer ?
#
loop_
_entity_poly.entity_id
_entity_poly.type
_entity_poly.pdbx_seq_one_letter_code
_entity_poly.pdbx_strand_id
1 'polypeptide(L)' 'MPEKPENARMTNEEAERYGREINARSAQYENVEVESDEIAMSTDEIPPPLSEEEIKRRVGEDNYNNITKSGVMNSVNS' A
#
# COMPACT_ATOMS: atom_id res chain seq x y z
N MET A 1 17.88 7.61 -9.18
CA MET A 1 16.61 7.83 -8.46
C MET A 1 16.88 8.92 -7.44
N PRO A 2 16.04 9.97 -7.31
CA PRO A 2 16.29 11.00 -6.30
C PRO A 2 16.06 10.41 -4.90
N GLU A 3 17.06 10.54 -4.03
CA GLU A 3 17.04 10.04 -2.66
C GLU A 3 15.94 10.75 -1.84
N LYS A 4 15.21 9.97 -1.02
CA LYS A 4 14.21 10.52 -0.10
C LYS A 4 14.93 11.28 1.01
N PRO A 5 14.58 12.56 1.28
CA PRO A 5 15.18 13.29 2.38
C PRO A 5 14.75 12.63 3.71
N GLU A 6 15.75 12.13 4.46
CA GLU A 6 15.55 11.56 5.78
C GLU A 6 15.10 12.66 6.75
N ASN A 7 13.85 12.57 7.23
CA ASN A 7 13.35 13.27 8.41
C ASN A 7 13.69 14.78 8.53
N ALA A 8 13.48 15.55 7.47
CA ALA A 8 13.47 17.01 7.58
C ALA A 8 12.23 17.45 8.37
N ARG A 9 12.38 17.73 9.67
CA ARG A 9 11.33 18.36 10.48
C ARG A 9 11.09 19.76 9.96
N MET A 10 9.96 19.96 9.32
CA MET A 10 9.49 21.25 8.84
C MET A 10 9.21 22.18 10.02
N THR A 11 9.57 23.46 9.90
CA THR A 11 9.18 24.48 10.89
C THR A 11 7.68 24.76 10.81
N ASN A 12 7.10 25.35 11.86
CA ASN A 12 5.66 25.67 11.87
C ASN A 12 5.25 26.57 10.70
N GLU A 13 6.07 27.58 10.37
CA GLU A 13 5.79 28.49 9.25
C GLU A 13 5.82 27.78 7.89
N GLU A 14 6.80 26.89 7.71
CA GLU A 14 6.90 26.06 6.51
C GLU A 14 5.71 25.10 6.42
N ALA A 15 5.25 24.56 7.55
CA ALA A 15 4.10 23.67 7.61
C ALA A 15 2.79 24.36 7.23
N GLU A 16 2.59 25.58 7.73
CA GLU A 16 1.43 26.39 7.34
C GLU A 16 1.47 26.78 5.86
N ARG A 17 2.64 27.16 5.35
CA ARG A 17 2.82 27.50 3.93
C ARG A 17 2.51 26.28 3.05
N TYR A 18 3.07 25.12 3.40
CA TYR A 18 2.82 23.87 2.70
C TYR A 18 1.34 23.48 2.75
N GLY A 19 0.70 23.58 3.92
CA GLY A 19 -0.72 23.29 4.08
C GLY A 19 -1.62 24.18 3.21
N ARG A 20 -1.32 25.49 3.13
CA ARG A 20 -2.04 26.42 2.24
C ARG A 20 -1.89 26.06 0.76
N GLU A 21 -0.68 25.69 0.35
CA GLU A 21 -0.38 25.28 -1.03
C GLU A 21 -1.13 23.99 -1.41
N ILE A 22 -1.09 22.98 -0.53
CA ILE A 22 -1.82 21.72 -0.76
C ILE A 22 -3.32 21.95 -0.80
N ASN A 23 -3.88 22.74 0.12
CA ASN A 23 -5.31 23.06 0.10
C ASN A 23 -5.71 23.77 -1.19
N ALA A 24 -4.92 24.75 -1.66
CA ALA A 24 -5.20 25.45 -2.92
C ALA A 24 -5.16 24.49 -4.11
N ARG A 25 -4.21 23.55 -4.13
CA ARG A 25 -4.12 22.52 -5.16
C ARG A 25 -5.30 21.56 -5.10
N SER A 26 -5.67 21.07 -3.92
CA SER A 26 -6.78 20.13 -3.74
C SER A 26 -8.12 20.75 -4.14
N ALA A 27 -8.35 22.03 -3.82
CA ALA A 27 -9.55 22.75 -4.21
C ALA A 27 -9.78 22.79 -5.74
N GLN A 28 -8.70 22.70 -6.54
CA GLN A 28 -8.81 22.61 -7.99
C GLN A 28 -9.39 21.27 -8.48
N TYR A 29 -9.31 20.21 -7.66
CA TYR A 29 -9.75 18.85 -8.00
C TYR A 29 -11.00 18.40 -7.25
N GLU A 30 -11.50 19.17 -6.27
CA GLU A 30 -12.66 18.77 -5.44
C GLU A 30 -13.94 18.51 -6.24
N ASN A 31 -14.10 19.14 -7.41
CA ASN A 31 -15.29 19.00 -8.26
C ASN A 31 -14.95 18.52 -9.68
N VAL A 32 -13.74 18.00 -9.87
CA VAL A 32 -13.34 17.41 -11.16
C VAL A 32 -13.83 15.96 -11.16
N GLU A 33 -14.89 15.71 -11.92
CA GLU A 33 -15.28 14.35 -12.28
C GLU A 33 -14.19 13.79 -13.20
N VAL A 34 -13.31 12.97 -12.64
CA VAL A 34 -12.35 12.20 -13.42
C VAL A 34 -13.15 11.08 -14.05
N GLU A 35 -13.26 11.08 -15.39
CA GLU A 35 -13.78 9.91 -16.11
C GLU A 35 -13.02 8.70 -15.58
N SER A 36 -13.75 7.67 -15.18
CA SER A 36 -13.14 6.37 -14.94
C SER A 36 -12.63 5.90 -16.30
N ASP A 37 -11.43 6.37 -16.68
CA ASP A 37 -10.55 5.58 -17.52
C ASP A 37 -10.62 4.21 -16.88
N GLU A 38 -11.19 3.26 -17.62
CA GLU A 38 -11.23 1.87 -17.21
C GLU A 38 -9.79 1.56 -16.85
N ILE A 39 -9.49 1.55 -15.55
CA ILE A 39 -8.32 0.88 -15.04
C ILE A 39 -8.67 -0.55 -15.39
N ALA A 40 -8.33 -0.95 -16.62
CA ALA A 40 -8.23 -2.31 -17.02
C ALA A 40 -7.18 -2.84 -16.07
N MET A 41 -7.63 -3.30 -14.89
CA MET A 41 -6.91 -4.26 -14.11
C MET A 41 -6.49 -5.27 -15.15
N SER A 42 -5.19 -5.36 -15.43
CA SER A 42 -4.76 -6.28 -16.45
C SER A 42 -5.39 -7.60 -16.06
N THR A 43 -6.15 -8.20 -16.97
CA THR A 43 -6.65 -9.55 -16.78
C THR A 43 -5.50 -10.55 -16.90
N ASP A 44 -4.27 -10.12 -16.57
CA ASP A 44 -3.15 -11.00 -16.38
C ASP A 44 -3.61 -12.00 -15.33
N GLU A 45 -3.64 -13.26 -15.75
CA GLU A 45 -4.01 -14.39 -14.91
C GLU A 45 -3.39 -14.20 -13.53
N ILE A 46 -4.24 -14.22 -12.50
CA ILE A 46 -3.75 -14.33 -11.13
C ILE A 46 -2.85 -15.57 -11.12
N PRO A 47 -1.55 -15.44 -10.81
CA PRO A 47 -0.66 -16.58 -10.84
C PRO A 47 -1.20 -17.64 -9.89
N PRO A 48 -1.08 -18.92 -10.24
CA PRO A 48 -1.57 -20.00 -9.38
C PRO A 48 -0.94 -19.88 -7.99
N PRO A 49 -1.68 -20.30 -6.94
CA PRO A 49 -1.14 -20.27 -5.59
C PRO A 49 0.15 -21.07 -5.52
N LEU A 50 1.10 -20.60 -4.71
CA LEU A 50 2.37 -21.28 -4.50
C LEU A 50 2.13 -22.66 -3.87
N SER A 51 2.98 -23.63 -4.22
CA SER A 51 2.96 -24.94 -3.55
C SER A 51 3.38 -24.80 -2.08
N GLU A 52 2.93 -25.73 -1.22
CA GLU A 52 3.32 -25.72 0.18
C GLU A 52 4.83 -25.78 0.38
N GLU A 53 5.54 -26.54 -0.46
CA GLU A 53 7.00 -26.62 -0.44
C GLU A 53 7.65 -25.27 -0.72
N GLU A 54 7.12 -24.52 -1.69
CA GLU A 54 7.60 -23.19 -2.04
C GLU A 54 7.31 -22.18 -0.92
N ILE A 55 6.15 -22.29 -0.28
CA ILE A 55 5.79 -21.46 0.88
C ILE A 55 6.75 -21.78 2.03
N LYS A 56 6.91 -23.05 2.40
CA LYS A 56 7.84 -23.51 3.46
C LYS A 56 9.27 -23.06 3.19
N ARG A 57 9.74 -23.11 1.93
CA ARG A 57 11.05 -22.60 1.53
C ARG A 57 11.21 -21.10 1.76
N ARG A 58 10.16 -20.31 1.52
CA ARG A 58 10.19 -18.85 1.69
C ARG A 58 10.06 -18.40 3.14
N VAL A 59 9.11 -18.97 3.88
CA VAL A 59 8.79 -18.50 5.24
C VAL A 59 9.49 -19.31 6.34
N GLY A 60 10.02 -20.49 6.02
CA GLY A 60 10.58 -21.45 6.97
C GLY A 60 9.51 -22.43 7.49
N GLU A 61 9.91 -23.68 7.72
CA GLU A 61 9.01 -24.76 8.15
C GLU A 61 8.31 -24.47 9.49
N ASP A 62 9.06 -23.95 10.46
CA ASP A 62 8.51 -23.61 11.78
C ASP A 62 7.47 -22.48 11.69
N ASN A 63 7.73 -21.46 10.88
CA ASN A 63 6.78 -20.36 10.67
C ASN A 63 5.53 -20.82 9.92
N TYR A 64 5.68 -21.66 8.89
CA TYR A 64 4.56 -22.26 8.18
C TYR A 64 3.68 -23.07 9.13
N ASN A 65 4.29 -23.93 9.96
CA ASN A 65 3.59 -24.75 10.94
C ASN A 65 2.91 -23.91 12.01
N ASN A 66 3.55 -22.84 12.49
CA ASN A 66 2.95 -21.95 13.49
C ASN A 66 1.73 -21.22 12.94
N ILE A 67 1.80 -20.66 11.74
CA ILE A 67 0.68 -19.92 11.14
C ILE A 67 -0.50 -20.87 10.82
N THR A 68 -0.20 -22.04 10.25
CA THR A 68 -1.22 -23.03 9.88
C THR A 68 -1.88 -23.69 11.09
N LYS A 69 -1.12 -24.01 12.14
CA LYS A 69 -1.64 -24.68 13.34
C LYS A 69 -2.22 -23.74 14.38
N SER A 70 -1.73 -22.49 14.45
CA SER A 70 -2.21 -21.53 15.44
C SER A 70 -3.60 -21.00 15.13
N GLY A 71 -4.20 -21.34 13.98
CA GLY A 71 -5.54 -20.88 13.61
C GLY A 71 -5.67 -19.36 13.53
N VAL A 72 -4.54 -18.63 13.52
CA VAL A 72 -4.49 -17.18 13.37
C VAL A 72 -4.74 -16.89 11.90
N MET A 73 -6.00 -17.08 11.49
CA MET A 73 -6.53 -16.38 10.35
C MET A 73 -6.58 -14.92 10.78
N ASN A 74 -5.66 -14.10 10.25
CA ASN A 74 -5.86 -12.66 10.29
C ASN A 74 -7.12 -12.38 9.47
N SER A 75 -8.27 -12.33 10.15
CA SER A 75 -9.49 -11.78 9.61
C SER A 75 -9.25 -10.29 9.40
N VAL A 76 -8.98 -9.91 8.15
CA VAL A 76 -8.92 -8.50 7.75
C VAL A 76 -10.32 -7.97 7.45
N ASN A 77 -11.37 -8.81 7.54
CA ASN A 77 -12.76 -8.44 7.34
C ASN A 77 -13.67 -9.16 8.36
N SER A 78 -13.74 -8.65 9.59
CA SER A 78 -14.84 -8.92 10.52
C SER A 78 -15.53 -7.61 10.87
#